data_AF-A0A6P0X3T5-F1
#
_entry.id   AF-A0A6P0X3T5-F1
#
_cell.length_a   1.000
_cell.length_b   1.000
_cell.length_c   1.000
_cell.angle_alpha   90.00
_cell.angle_beta   90.00
_cell.angle_gamma   90.00
#
_symmetry.space_group_name_H-M   'P 1'
#
loop_
_entity.id
_entity.type
_entity.pdbx_description
1 polymer ?
#
loop_
_entity_poly.entity_id
_entity_poly.type
_entity_poly.pdbx_seq_one_letter_code
_entity_poly.pdbx_strand_id
1 'polypeptide(L)'
;MSEQKIVKLIKRAKLFVFLREIRHLLLDEAFQYELASMYAEAVKGHPPVPPAQLALTIILQAYTGASDAEAIEALTMDRRWQLV
;
A
#
# COMPACT_ATOMS: atom_id res chain seq x y z
N MET A 1 14.03 13.41 -1.49
CA MET A 1 13.89 13.31 -2.96
C MET A 1 12.44 13.56 -3.30
N SER A 2 12.11 14.36 -4.31
CA SER A 2 10.72 14.60 -4.71
C SER A 2 10.10 13.35 -5.35
N GLU A 3 8.82 13.09 -5.12
CA GLU A 3 8.07 11.93 -5.62
C GLU A 3 8.26 11.67 -7.12
N GLN A 4 8.17 12.74 -7.93
CA GLN A 4 8.37 12.70 -9.38
C GLN A 4 9.76 12.19 -9.79
N LYS A 5 10.80 12.40 -8.97
CA LYS A 5 12.14 11.89 -9.25
C LYS A 5 12.19 10.37 -9.06
N ILE A 6 11.49 9.84 -8.05
CA ILE A 6 11.46 8.39 -7.80
C ILE A 6 10.72 7.70 -8.95
N VAL A 7 9.54 8.19 -9.34
CA VAL A 7 8.77 7.66 -10.49
C VAL A 7 9.61 7.61 -11.77
N LYS A 8 10.41 8.66 -12.04
CA LYS A 8 11.34 8.69 -13.19
C LYS A 8 12.43 7.62 -13.13
N LEU A 9 12.90 7.26 -11.94
CA LEU A 9 13.95 6.26 -11.74
C LEU A 9 13.41 4.83 -11.80
N ILE A 10 12.15 4.62 -11.42
CA ILE A 10 11.56 3.28 -11.25
C ILE A 10 10.66 2.87 -12.42
N LYS A 11 10.86 3.45 -13.61
CA LYS A 11 10.02 3.20 -14.81
C LYS A 11 9.85 1.72 -15.18
N ARG A 12 10.78 0.84 -14.78
CA ARG A 12 10.68 -0.61 -15.01
C ARG A 12 9.79 -1.32 -13.99
N ALA A 13 9.60 -0.73 -12.81
CA ALA A 13 8.72 -1.23 -11.75
C ALA A 13 7.28 -0.75 -12.01
N LYS A 14 6.69 -1.23 -13.12
CA LYS A 14 5.44 -0.71 -13.70
C LYS A 14 4.27 -0.69 -12.71
N LEU A 15 4.17 -1.71 -11.84
CA LEU A 15 3.07 -1.79 -10.87
C LEU A 15 3.12 -0.67 -9.83
N PHE A 16 4.30 -0.30 -9.34
CA PHE A 16 4.44 0.78 -8.35
C PHE A 16 3.99 2.12 -8.91
N VAL A 17 4.39 2.42 -10.16
CA VAL A 17 3.98 3.65 -10.84
C VAL A 17 2.47 3.64 -11.10
N PHE A 18 1.95 2.52 -11.59
CA PHE A 18 0.53 2.35 -11.86
C PHE A 18 -0.32 2.55 -10.59
N LEU A 19 -0.01 1.83 -9.49
CA LEU A 19 -0.73 1.96 -8.24
C LEU A 19 -0.63 3.37 -7.65
N ARG A 20 0.52 4.04 -7.78
CA ARG A 20 0.65 5.43 -7.35
C ARG A 20 -0.37 6.34 -8.02
N GLU A 21 -0.56 6.13 -9.33
CA GLU A 21 -1.49 6.91 -10.15
C GLU A 21 -2.94 6.56 -9.85
N ILE A 22 -3.28 5.27 -9.70
CA ILE A 22 -4.68 4.84 -9.64
C ILE A 22 -5.21 4.51 -8.23
N ARG A 23 -4.38 4.49 -7.18
CA ARG A 23 -4.82 4.05 -5.84
C ARG A 23 -6.05 4.79 -5.31
N HIS A 24 -6.19 6.07 -5.65
CA HIS A 24 -7.30 6.91 -5.22
C HIS A 24 -8.61 6.61 -5.96
N LEU A 25 -8.52 6.00 -7.15
CA LEU A 25 -9.66 5.50 -7.91
C LEU A 25 -10.04 4.08 -7.47
N LEU A 26 -9.05 3.25 -7.10
CA LEU A 26 -9.29 1.90 -6.58
C LEU A 26 -9.85 1.91 -5.16
N LEU A 27 -9.34 2.81 -4.32
CA LEU A 27 -9.65 2.93 -2.90
C LEU A 27 -10.24 4.31 -2.67
N ASP A 28 -11.38 4.57 -3.29
CA ASP A 28 -12.13 5.79 -3.05
C ASP A 28 -12.70 5.82 -1.61
N GLU A 29 -13.29 6.95 -1.23
CA GLU A 29 -13.78 7.13 0.14
C GLU A 29 -14.88 6.12 0.50
N ALA A 30 -15.78 5.81 -0.44
CA ALA A 30 -16.88 4.88 -0.23
C ALA A 30 -16.37 3.45 -0.01
N PHE A 31 -15.44 2.99 -0.85
CA PHE A 31 -14.88 1.66 -0.74
C PHE A 31 -13.97 1.52 0.49
N GLN A 32 -13.24 2.58 0.86
CA GLN A 32 -12.49 2.59 2.12
C GLN A 32 -13.40 2.45 3.34
N TYR A 33 -14.59 3.08 3.32
CA TYR A 33 -15.58 2.93 4.38
C TYR A 33 -16.13 1.50 4.44
N GLU A 34 -16.46 0.92 3.29
CA GLU A 34 -16.89 -0.47 3.19
C GLU A 34 -15.84 -1.43 3.76
N LEU A 35 -14.58 -1.28 3.37
CA LEU A 35 -13.48 -2.09 3.89
C LEU A 35 -13.26 -1.88 5.40
N ALA A 36 -13.39 -0.65 5.89
CA ALA A 36 -13.26 -0.36 7.32
C ALA A 36 -14.37 -1.04 8.14
N SER A 37 -15.57 -1.17 7.59
CA SER A 37 -16.69 -1.87 8.23
C SER A 37 -16.47 -3.37 8.39
N MET A 38 -15.51 -3.95 7.66
CA MET A 38 -15.14 -5.36 7.79
C MET A 38 -14.28 -5.63 9.04
N TYR A 39 -13.69 -4.60 9.63
CA TYR A 39 -12.92 -4.77 10.86
C TYR A 39 -13.84 -4.90 12.06
N ALA A 40 -13.54 -5.87 12.92
CA ALA A 40 -14.19 -5.96 14.21
C ALA A 40 -13.86 -4.73 15.06
N GLU A 41 -14.84 -4.23 15.81
CA GLU A 41 -14.60 -3.27 16.88
C GLU A 41 -13.77 -3.94 17.97
N ALA A 42 -12.44 -3.81 17.87
CA ALA A 42 -11.52 -4.49 18.75
C ALA A 42 -11.36 -3.72 20.06
N VAL A 43 -11.93 -4.27 21.14
CA VAL A 43 -11.75 -3.73 22.51
C VAL A 43 -10.33 -4.01 23.04
N LYS A 44 -9.58 -4.93 22.43
CA LYS A 44 -8.20 -5.31 22.80
C LYS A 44 -7.39 -5.67 21.55
N GLY A 45 -6.12 -5.27 21.51
CA GLY A 45 -5.20 -5.56 20.40
C GLY A 45 -4.51 -4.30 19.88
N HIS A 46 -3.80 -4.44 18.76
CA HIS A 46 -3.26 -3.29 18.04
C HIS A 46 -4.41 -2.54 17.32
N PRO A 47 -4.31 -1.20 17.20
CA PRO A 47 -5.29 -0.43 16.45
C PRO A 47 -5.36 -0.94 15.00
N PRO A 48 -6.55 -0.93 14.38
CA PRO A 48 -6.71 -1.36 13.01
C PRO A 48 -5.87 -0.48 12.07
N VAL A 49 -5.16 -1.12 11.13
CA VAL A 49 -4.40 -0.44 10.08
C VAL A 49 -5.37 0.03 8.99
N PRO A 50 -5.24 1.24 8.43
CA PRO A 50 -6.12 1.72 7.37
C PRO A 50 -6.31 0.66 6.27
N PRO A 51 -7.55 0.28 5.90
CA PRO A 51 -7.79 -0.83 4.97
C PRO A 51 -7.14 -0.61 3.61
N ALA A 52 -7.12 0.63 3.12
CA ALA A 52 -6.42 1.00 1.89
C ALA A 52 -4.91 0.67 1.95
N GLN A 53 -4.26 0.94 3.08
CA GLN A 53 -2.84 0.65 3.26
C GLN A 53 -2.59 -0.87 3.26
N LEU A 54 -3.44 -1.63 3.94
CA LEU A 54 -3.35 -3.09 3.97
C LEU A 54 -3.55 -3.68 2.56
N ALA A 55 -4.58 -3.23 1.83
CA ALA A 55 -4.86 -3.68 0.47
C ALA A 55 -3.68 -3.43 -0.49
N LEU A 56 -3.11 -2.22 -0.48
CA LEU A 56 -1.95 -1.88 -1.32
C LEU A 56 -0.71 -2.71 -0.94
N THR A 57 -0.50 -2.95 0.35
CA THR A 57 0.60 -3.81 0.84
C THR A 57 0.46 -5.22 0.31
N ILE A 58 -0.74 -5.82 0.39
CA ILE A 58 -1.01 -7.18 -0.11
C ILE A 58 -0.77 -7.28 -1.63
N ILE A 59 -1.21 -6.29 -2.41
CA ILE A 59 -0.99 -6.26 -3.86
C ILE A 59 0.51 -6.22 -4.18
N LEU A 60 1.25 -5.35 -3.50
CA LEU A 60 2.69 -5.22 -3.70
C LEU A 60 3.44 -6.47 -3.25
N GLN A 61 3.06 -7.05 -2.11
CA GLN A 61 3.62 -8.28 -1.58
C GLN A 61 3.47 -9.44 -2.57
N ALA A 62 2.26 -9.62 -3.12
CA ALA A 62 2.00 -10.65 -4.14
C ALA A 62 2.82 -10.41 -5.42
N TYR A 63 2.98 -9.15 -5.83
CA TYR A 63 3.77 -8.80 -7.01
C TYR A 63 5.26 -9.03 -6.84
N THR A 64 5.82 -8.68 -5.67
CA THR A 64 7.26 -8.84 -5.40
C THR A 64 7.63 -10.22 -4.91
N GLY A 65 6.65 -11.04 -4.49
CA GLY A 65 6.89 -12.31 -3.82
C GLY A 65 7.47 -12.14 -2.42
N ALA A 66 7.19 -11.01 -1.76
CA ALA A 66 7.72 -10.73 -0.42
C ALA A 66 6.96 -11.52 0.65
N SER A 67 7.65 -11.96 1.69
CA SER A 67 7.02 -12.41 2.94
C SER A 67 6.45 -11.23 3.72
N ASP A 68 5.62 -11.51 4.73
CA ASP A 68 5.04 -10.47 5.59
C ASP A 68 6.13 -9.63 6.27
N ALA A 69 7.20 -10.28 6.74
CA ALA A 69 8.34 -9.61 7.37
C ALA A 69 9.06 -8.68 6.39
N GLU A 70 9.34 -9.17 5.16
CA GLU A 70 9.98 -8.36 4.11
C GLU A 70 9.09 -7.20 3.67
N ALA A 71 7.76 -7.37 3.63
CA ALA A 71 6.84 -6.28 3.30
C ALA A 71 6.89 -5.15 4.34
N ILE A 72 6.95 -5.50 5.64
CA ILE A 72 7.11 -4.52 6.73
C ILE A 72 8.45 -3.76 6.62
N GLU A 73 9.53 -4.47 6.33
CA GLU A 73 10.84 -3.84 6.10
C GLU A 73 10.80 -2.93 4.86
N ALA A 74 10.20 -3.39 3.76
CA ALA A 74 10.10 -2.64 2.51
C ALA A 74 9.27 -1.36 2.66
N LEU A 75 8.16 -1.39 3.40
CA LEU A 75 7.37 -0.20 3.74
C LEU A 75 8.21 0.88 4.44
N THR A 76 9.21 0.46 5.22
CA THR A 76 10.08 1.37 5.98
C THR A 76 11.32 1.81 5.20
N MET A 77 11.91 0.90 4.42
CA MET A 77 13.24 1.09 3.83
C MET A 77 13.24 1.32 2.31
N ASP A 78 12.20 0.89 1.59
CA ASP A 78 12.14 0.99 0.13
C ASP A 78 11.33 2.21 -0.33
N ARG A 79 12.02 3.14 -1.02
CA ARG A 79 11.40 4.33 -1.59
C ARG A 79 10.33 4.05 -2.63
N ARG A 80 10.33 2.88 -3.27
CA ARG A 80 9.28 2.44 -4.20
C ARG A 80 7.99 2.14 -3.47
N TRP A 81 8.08 1.43 -2.35
CA TRP A 81 6.92 1.08 -1.52
C TRP A 81 6.31 2.32 -0.88
N GLN A 82 7.13 3.26 -0.42
CA GLN A 82 6.69 4.54 0.13
C GLN A 82 6.02 5.49 -0.88
N LEU A 83 6.08 5.19 -2.18
CA LEU A 83 5.31 5.93 -3.16
C LEU A 83 3.84 5.59 -3.09
N VAL A 84 3.50 4.31 -2.92
CA VAL A 84 2.15 3.75 -3.04
C VAL A 84 1.38 3.95 -1.75
#